data_AF-A0A1Q3HBQ3-F1
#
_entry.id   AF-A0A1Q3HBQ3-F1
#
_cell.length_a   1.000
_cell.length_b   1.000
_cell.length_c   1.000
_cell.angle_alpha   90.00
_cell.angle_beta   90.00
_cell.angle_gamma   90.00
#
_symmetry.space_group_name_H-M   'P 1'
#
loop_
_entity.id
_entity.type
_entity.pdbx_description
1 polymer ?
#
loop_
_entity_poly.entity_id
_entity_poly.type
_entity_poly.pdbx_seq_one_letter_code
_entity_poly.pdbx_strand_id
1 'polypeptide(L)'
;MEEPAEEAVSAPEQGVLEAAHERPGCACQPPVLAAEITPGAAGTSVRAIFDLDGTPLVNVEDETGTNSLWKLVEREDAECGGSRWDAVFLRGGFIGLPLVVAFAIEDGTLYFTANDGVLGAELWKTDGTPEGTVLVEDIQPGGGGSLPLNFLLLGETLYFTADDGEHGRELWKSDGTARGTRLVEDIRPGPLGSEPFGMVRVDDERILFTADDGEHGRELWTSDGTRSGTRLVEDIFPGPMSSEPSSLVQVKPGVVLFAANDGEHGQELWRSNGTPGGTRLVEDIRPGPEGSDALVNSTQFTVVERRLYFSANDGVHGEELWRSDGTPGGTRLVEDIRPGPESSQPGGLKPLDGQLFFSADDGVHGREPWRSEGSEDNTLLLADVFPGPGTSSPSGFSARGKVYFYAVSPEFGHELWVTDGTRRGTHLVKDIRPGPASAFAGDPNDPFPVGGGLILSAFEDEHGVELWWTDGTEAGTMMADLFPGPASSDPVNFSRVGEWVFFTADDGVHGREVWALPVACFPKTGGR
;
A
#
# COMPACT_ATOMS: atom_id res chain seq x y z
N MET A 1 -13.33 76.37 29.81
CA MET A 1 -11.87 76.21 29.83
C MET A 1 -11.56 75.23 28.72
N GLU A 2 -11.10 75.74 27.58
CA GLU A 2 -10.26 74.98 26.64
C GLU A 2 -8.94 74.68 27.37
N GLU A 3 -8.11 73.67 27.03
CA GLU A 3 -7.49 73.27 25.76
C GLU A 3 -6.85 71.86 25.94
N PRO A 4 -6.13 71.25 24.96
CA PRO A 4 -6.30 71.22 23.51
C PRO A 4 -6.21 69.76 22.94
N ALA A 5 -6.07 69.62 21.61
CA ALA A 5 -5.82 68.35 20.90
C ALA A 5 -4.33 68.13 20.59
N GLU A 6 -3.95 66.89 20.25
CA GLU A 6 -2.65 66.54 19.64
C GLU A 6 -2.82 66.10 18.18
N GLU A 7 -1.92 66.56 17.30
CA GLU A 7 -1.74 66.13 15.90
C GLU A 7 -0.25 65.82 15.65
N ALA A 8 0.06 64.97 14.65
CA ALA A 8 1.35 64.28 14.48
C ALA A 8 2.40 64.99 13.59
N VAL A 9 3.68 64.53 13.60
CA VAL A 9 4.75 64.66 12.55
C VAL A 9 6.09 64.04 13.04
N SER A 10 7.02 63.46 12.25
CA SER A 10 6.96 62.64 11.01
C SER A 10 8.35 62.06 10.62
N ALA A 11 8.43 60.78 10.18
CA ALA A 11 9.43 60.21 9.23
C ALA A 11 10.93 60.07 9.69
N PRO A 12 11.88 59.44 8.92
CA PRO A 12 11.77 58.75 7.61
C PRO A 12 12.52 57.39 7.44
N GLU A 13 12.25 56.73 6.30
CA GLU A 13 13.13 55.91 5.41
C GLU A 13 14.16 54.87 5.95
N GLN A 14 13.87 53.60 5.65
CA GLN A 14 14.77 52.63 4.96
C GLN A 14 13.86 51.81 4.00
N GLY A 15 14.26 51.32 2.83
CA GLY A 15 15.55 51.22 2.17
C GLY A 15 15.50 50.01 1.22
N VAL A 16 15.14 50.22 -0.05
CA VAL A 16 14.77 49.14 -0.99
C VAL A 16 15.98 48.35 -1.48
N LEU A 17 15.84 47.02 -1.53
CA LEU A 17 16.57 46.14 -2.45
C LEU A 17 15.57 45.40 -3.34
N GLU A 18 15.46 45.81 -4.60
CA GLU A 18 14.73 45.09 -5.65
C GLU A 18 15.60 43.99 -6.28
N ALA A 19 15.00 42.84 -6.55
CA ALA A 19 15.41 41.97 -7.65
C ALA A 19 14.22 41.15 -8.20
N ALA A 20 13.86 41.43 -9.47
CA ALA A 20 13.14 40.56 -10.42
C ALA A 20 11.73 40.02 -10.05
N HIS A 21 10.70 40.67 -10.59
CA HIS A 21 9.34 40.13 -10.77
C HIS A 21 9.19 39.29 -12.06
N GLU A 22 8.29 38.30 -12.05
CA GLU A 22 7.02 38.25 -12.82
C GLU A 22 6.39 36.84 -12.69
N ARG A 23 5.17 36.62 -12.16
CA ARG A 23 4.14 37.53 -11.60
C ARG A 23 3.48 36.92 -10.35
N PRO A 24 3.22 37.71 -9.29
CA PRO A 24 2.55 37.22 -8.08
C PRO A 24 1.01 37.31 -8.23
N GLY A 25 0.31 36.28 -7.74
CA GLY A 25 -1.16 36.19 -7.73
C GLY A 25 -1.66 34.99 -6.92
N CYS A 26 -0.98 33.85 -7.08
CA CYS A 26 -1.01 32.73 -6.15
C CYS A 26 0.46 32.30 -5.97
N ALA A 27 1.05 32.49 -4.80
CA ALA A 27 2.28 31.76 -4.47
C ALA A 27 1.91 30.29 -4.20
N CYS A 28 2.88 29.38 -4.20
CA CYS A 28 2.70 28.12 -3.46
C CYS A 28 2.43 28.52 -2.01
N GLN A 29 1.18 28.37 -1.57
CA GLN A 29 0.85 28.60 -0.17
C GLN A 29 1.36 27.42 0.65
N PRO A 30 1.67 27.62 1.95
CA PRO A 30 1.86 26.50 2.87
C PRO A 30 0.64 25.56 2.82
N PRO A 31 0.78 24.31 3.31
CA PRO A 31 -0.33 23.37 3.41
C PRO A 31 -1.61 24.06 3.89
N VAL A 32 -2.71 23.89 3.16
CA VAL A 32 -3.97 24.55 3.49
C VAL A 32 -4.79 23.56 4.30
N LEU A 33 -5.25 23.97 5.48
CA LEU A 33 -6.27 23.25 6.24
C LEU A 33 -7.50 23.11 5.32
N ALA A 34 -7.76 21.89 4.84
CA ALA A 34 -8.70 21.67 3.76
C ALA A 34 -10.12 21.95 4.24
N ALA A 35 -10.49 21.29 5.34
CA ALA A 35 -11.73 21.47 6.06
C ALA A 35 -11.51 21.19 7.55
N GLU A 36 -12.14 21.99 8.40
CA GLU A 36 -12.28 21.68 9.83
C GLU A 36 -13.35 20.58 9.98
N ILE A 37 -12.94 19.30 9.89
CA ILE A 37 -13.86 18.15 10.03
C ILE A 37 -13.95 17.72 11.51
N THR A 38 -14.27 18.69 12.36
CA THR A 38 -14.22 18.57 13.83
C THR A 38 -15.61 18.58 14.46
N PRO A 39 -15.99 17.52 15.19
CA PRO A 39 -16.74 17.59 16.42
C PRO A 39 -15.78 17.75 17.61
N GLY A 40 -15.10 18.91 17.71
CA GLY A 40 -14.51 19.40 18.97
C GLY A 40 -13.04 19.11 19.27
N ALA A 41 -12.46 20.00 20.08
CA ALA A 41 -11.03 20.14 20.40
C ALA A 41 -10.46 19.10 21.39
N ALA A 42 -10.86 17.83 21.28
CA ALA A 42 -10.38 16.75 22.15
C ALA A 42 -10.38 15.34 21.54
N GLY A 43 -10.95 15.12 20.35
CA GLY A 43 -11.05 13.75 19.82
C GLY A 43 -11.66 13.64 18.44
N THR A 44 -10.83 13.87 17.41
CA THR A 44 -11.05 13.25 16.10
C THR A 44 -9.79 12.60 15.57
N SER A 45 -9.95 11.42 14.98
CA SER A 45 -8.89 10.72 14.26
C SER A 45 -9.39 10.42 12.86
N VAL A 46 -8.89 11.17 11.88
CA VAL A 46 -9.09 10.82 10.47
C VAL A 46 -8.37 9.49 10.22
N ARG A 47 -9.12 8.43 9.96
CA ARG A 47 -8.56 7.07 9.83
C ARG A 47 -7.96 6.81 8.47
N ALA A 48 -8.59 7.32 7.41
CA ALA A 48 -8.10 7.24 6.05
C ALA A 48 -8.82 8.23 5.11
N ILE A 49 -8.20 8.46 3.95
CA ILE A 49 -8.68 9.30 2.86
C ILE A 49 -8.69 8.44 1.58
N PHE A 50 -9.66 8.63 0.69
CA PHE A 50 -9.83 7.83 -0.53
C PHE A 50 -10.07 8.72 -1.74
N ASP A 51 -9.52 8.34 -2.89
CA ASP A 51 -9.99 8.83 -4.19
C ASP A 51 -11.11 7.92 -4.70
N LEU A 52 -12.33 8.44 -4.80
CA LEU A 52 -13.45 7.70 -5.40
C LEU A 52 -13.44 7.78 -6.94
N ASP A 53 -13.13 8.97 -7.47
CA ASP A 53 -13.18 9.35 -8.90
C ASP A 53 -12.87 10.86 -9.03
N GLY A 54 -11.67 11.27 -8.60
CA GLY A 54 -11.32 12.69 -8.39
C GLY A 54 -12.07 13.35 -7.23
N THR A 55 -12.73 12.56 -6.37
CA THR A 55 -13.50 13.03 -5.21
C THR A 55 -12.87 12.50 -3.92
N PRO A 56 -12.45 13.38 -2.99
CA PRO A 56 -11.87 12.95 -1.72
C PRO A 56 -12.98 12.51 -0.75
N LEU A 57 -12.96 11.24 -0.37
CA LEU A 57 -13.74 10.73 0.75
C LEU A 57 -12.86 10.61 1.99
N VAL A 58 -13.38 10.92 3.16
CA VAL A 58 -12.64 10.93 4.43
C VAL A 58 -13.41 10.14 5.48
N ASN A 59 -12.74 9.17 6.11
CA ASN A 59 -13.26 8.54 7.32
C ASN A 59 -12.73 9.26 8.57
N VAL A 60 -13.64 9.60 9.49
CA VAL A 60 -13.35 10.28 10.74
C VAL A 60 -13.96 9.51 11.91
N GLU A 61 -13.13 9.13 12.88
CA GLU A 61 -13.53 8.57 14.18
C GLU A 61 -13.61 9.67 15.24
N ASP A 62 -14.68 9.69 16.04
CA ASP A 62 -14.88 10.60 17.17
C ASP A 62 -14.36 10.06 18.52
N GLU A 63 -14.42 10.89 19.57
CA GLU A 63 -14.00 10.53 20.94
C GLU A 63 -14.71 9.30 21.55
N THR A 64 -15.82 8.84 20.95
CA THR A 64 -16.55 7.63 21.40
C THR A 64 -16.10 6.36 20.68
N GLY A 65 -15.22 6.46 19.68
CA GLY A 65 -14.89 5.38 18.75
C GLY A 65 -15.92 5.19 17.64
N THR A 66 -16.81 6.16 17.43
CA THR A 66 -17.81 6.13 16.36
C THR A 66 -17.23 6.74 15.09
N ASN A 67 -17.34 6.01 13.99
CA ASN A 67 -16.83 6.35 12.68
C ASN A 67 -17.90 7.04 11.82
N SER A 68 -17.44 7.95 10.97
CA SER A 68 -18.25 8.73 10.04
C SER A 68 -17.53 8.92 8.71
N LEU A 69 -18.29 8.99 7.62
CA LEU A 69 -17.81 9.15 6.26
C LEU A 69 -18.26 10.52 5.71
N TRP A 70 -17.30 11.25 5.18
CA TRP A 70 -17.44 12.60 4.65
C TRP A 70 -16.89 12.67 3.22
N LYS A 71 -17.36 13.64 2.45
CA LYS A 71 -16.82 14.02 1.15
C LYS A 71 -16.32 15.45 1.22
N LEU A 72 -15.12 15.75 0.71
CA LEU A 72 -14.69 17.14 0.57
C LEU A 72 -15.10 17.67 -0.80
N VAL A 73 -15.62 18.89 -0.82
CA VAL A 73 -16.11 19.56 -2.04
C VAL A 73 -15.39 20.88 -2.19
N GLU A 74 -14.59 20.99 -3.26
CA GLU A 74 -13.87 22.20 -3.64
C GLU A 74 -14.85 23.34 -3.93
N ARG A 75 -14.52 24.55 -3.46
CA ARG A 75 -15.19 25.81 -3.83
C ARG A 75 -14.13 26.83 -4.23
N GLU A 76 -14.38 27.55 -5.32
CA GLU A 76 -13.63 28.75 -5.68
C GLU A 76 -13.78 29.82 -4.60
N ASP A 77 -12.67 30.32 -4.07
CA ASP A 77 -12.63 31.53 -3.26
C ASP A 77 -12.28 32.76 -4.13
N ALA A 78 -12.91 33.89 -3.83
CA ALA A 78 -12.87 35.09 -4.64
C ALA A 78 -11.58 35.91 -4.44
N GLU A 79 -10.81 35.66 -3.39
CA GLU A 79 -9.51 36.28 -3.16
C GLU A 79 -8.37 35.32 -3.54
N CYS A 80 -7.51 35.77 -4.46
CA CYS A 80 -6.39 35.03 -5.04
C CYS A 80 -6.73 33.71 -5.78
N GLY A 81 -8.00 33.36 -5.98
CA GLY A 81 -8.38 32.12 -6.69
C GLY A 81 -7.96 30.86 -5.94
N GLY A 82 -7.93 30.92 -4.61
CA GLY A 82 -7.70 29.75 -3.77
C GLY A 82 -8.90 28.80 -3.78
N SER A 83 -8.64 27.53 -3.49
CA SER A 83 -9.68 26.53 -3.24
C SER A 83 -9.89 26.38 -1.74
N ARG A 84 -11.12 26.59 -1.26
CA ARG A 84 -11.54 26.09 0.05
C ARG A 84 -12.25 24.74 -0.12
N TRP A 85 -12.29 23.90 0.92
CA TRP A 85 -13.07 22.66 0.88
C TRP A 85 -14.22 22.70 1.89
N ASP A 86 -15.44 22.51 1.40
CA ASP A 86 -16.58 22.24 2.27
C ASP A 86 -16.63 20.73 2.55
N ALA A 87 -16.70 20.32 3.83
CA ALA A 87 -16.96 18.93 4.18
C ALA A 87 -18.47 18.63 4.14
N VAL A 88 -18.86 17.60 3.36
CA VAL A 88 -20.22 17.12 3.23
C VAL A 88 -20.33 15.77 3.96
N PHE A 89 -21.13 15.74 5.02
CA PHE A 89 -21.46 14.51 5.74
C PHE A 89 -22.20 13.53 4.81
N LEU A 90 -21.69 12.32 4.64
CA LEU A 90 -22.38 11.26 3.90
C LEU A 90 -23.18 10.38 4.86
N ARG A 91 -22.51 9.82 5.87
CA ARG A 91 -23.12 8.94 6.88
C ARG A 91 -22.23 8.83 8.12
N GLY A 92 -22.82 8.48 9.26
CA GLY A 92 -22.10 8.21 10.50
C GLY A 92 -22.90 7.28 11.41
N GLY A 93 -22.37 7.03 12.61
CA GLY A 93 -22.89 5.99 13.50
C GLY A 93 -22.28 4.61 13.22
N PHE A 94 -21.16 4.55 12.48
CA PHE A 94 -20.47 3.29 12.28
C PHE A 94 -19.61 2.95 13.51
N ILE A 95 -19.49 1.69 13.92
CA ILE A 95 -18.75 1.28 15.13
C ILE A 95 -17.69 0.21 14.85
N GLY A 96 -16.66 0.17 15.70
CA GLY A 96 -15.67 -0.92 15.72
C GLY A 96 -14.33 -0.58 15.06
N LEU A 97 -13.65 -1.59 14.53
CA LEU A 97 -12.43 -1.44 13.72
C LEU A 97 -12.68 -0.42 12.59
N PRO A 98 -11.65 0.30 12.11
CA PRO A 98 -11.83 1.34 11.11
C PRO A 98 -12.66 0.80 9.95
N LEU A 99 -13.69 1.56 9.59
CA LEU A 99 -14.29 1.50 8.26
C LEU A 99 -13.11 1.49 7.28
N VAL A 100 -13.09 0.51 6.36
CA VAL A 100 -11.91 -0.02 5.63
C VAL A 100 -11.49 -1.41 6.10
N VAL A 101 -12.06 -2.42 5.45
CA VAL A 101 -11.23 -3.54 4.97
C VAL A 101 -11.47 -3.73 3.48
N ALA A 102 -10.50 -3.27 2.68
CA ALA A 102 -10.43 -3.31 1.22
C ALA A 102 -11.48 -2.49 0.42
N PHE A 103 -11.08 -2.16 -0.81
CA PHE A 103 -11.72 -1.16 -1.67
C PHE A 103 -11.86 -1.72 -3.09
N ALA A 104 -13.09 -2.08 -3.46
CA ALA A 104 -13.45 -2.23 -4.86
C ALA A 104 -14.07 -0.91 -5.33
N ILE A 105 -13.52 -0.34 -6.41
CA ILE A 105 -14.09 0.84 -7.08
C ILE A 105 -14.50 0.44 -8.49
N GLU A 106 -15.78 0.64 -8.81
CA GLU A 106 -16.36 0.45 -10.13
C GLU A 106 -17.36 1.57 -10.42
N ASP A 107 -17.26 2.22 -11.58
CA ASP A 107 -18.15 3.30 -12.06
C ASP A 107 -18.52 4.33 -10.97
N GLY A 108 -17.50 4.84 -10.25
CA GLY A 108 -17.66 5.82 -9.17
C GLY A 108 -18.37 5.31 -7.91
N THR A 109 -18.50 3.98 -7.75
CA THR A 109 -19.02 3.34 -6.55
C THR A 109 -17.89 2.67 -5.78
N LEU A 110 -17.70 3.06 -4.51
CA LEU A 110 -16.82 2.38 -3.57
C LEU A 110 -17.61 1.36 -2.75
N TYR A 111 -17.15 0.11 -2.73
CA TYR A 111 -17.63 -0.94 -1.83
C TYR A 111 -16.70 -1.10 -0.63
N PHE A 112 -17.29 -1.28 0.56
CA PHE A 112 -16.56 -1.39 1.83
C PHE A 112 -17.36 -2.17 2.88
N THR A 113 -16.66 -2.63 3.90
CA THR A 113 -17.27 -3.25 5.09
C THR A 113 -17.47 -2.21 6.18
N ALA A 114 -18.66 -2.18 6.79
CA ALA A 114 -18.97 -1.30 7.92
C ALA A 114 -20.05 -1.87 8.84
N ASN A 115 -19.99 -1.50 10.11
CA ASN A 115 -20.96 -1.87 11.14
C ASN A 115 -21.72 -0.64 11.62
N ASP A 116 -23.05 -0.61 11.50
CA ASP A 116 -23.88 0.55 11.89
C ASP A 116 -24.41 0.50 13.35
N GLY A 117 -23.93 -0.46 14.13
CA GLY A 117 -24.35 -0.71 15.51
C GLY A 117 -25.69 -1.42 15.65
N VAL A 118 -26.34 -1.80 14.54
CA VAL A 118 -27.65 -2.48 14.51
C VAL A 118 -27.56 -3.83 13.81
N LEU A 119 -26.91 -3.88 12.64
CA LEU A 119 -26.84 -5.03 11.74
C LEU A 119 -25.46 -5.72 11.73
N GLY A 120 -24.57 -5.37 12.66
CA GLY A 120 -23.20 -5.87 12.63
C GLY A 120 -22.43 -5.37 11.40
N ALA A 121 -21.24 -5.94 11.15
CA ALA A 121 -20.38 -5.55 10.03
C ALA A 121 -20.81 -6.21 8.71
N GLU A 122 -21.34 -5.41 7.79
CA GLU A 122 -21.99 -5.89 6.56
C GLU A 122 -21.39 -5.25 5.29
N LEU A 123 -21.95 -5.57 4.12
CA LEU A 123 -21.53 -4.99 2.84
C LEU A 123 -22.22 -3.64 2.59
N TRP A 124 -21.42 -2.58 2.46
CA TRP A 124 -21.88 -1.22 2.17
C TRP A 124 -21.31 -0.70 0.85
N LYS A 125 -21.97 0.34 0.32
CA LYS A 125 -21.45 1.10 -0.82
C LYS A 125 -21.69 2.60 -0.68
N THR A 126 -20.96 3.38 -1.46
CA THR A 126 -21.15 4.83 -1.61
C THR A 126 -20.78 5.29 -3.03
N ASP A 127 -21.56 6.23 -3.56
CA ASP A 127 -21.25 7.02 -4.77
C ASP A 127 -20.71 8.43 -4.42
N GLY A 128 -20.33 8.63 -3.15
CA GLY A 128 -19.97 9.93 -2.61
C GLY A 128 -21.15 10.87 -2.37
N THR A 129 -22.38 10.36 -2.26
CA THR A 129 -23.57 11.11 -1.80
C THR A 129 -24.18 10.50 -0.54
N PRO A 130 -24.90 11.28 0.30
CA PRO A 130 -25.61 10.72 1.45
C PRO A 130 -26.66 9.66 1.05
N GLU A 131 -27.39 9.92 -0.04
CA GLU A 131 -28.45 9.04 -0.55
C GLU A 131 -27.90 7.73 -1.13
N GLY A 132 -26.71 7.75 -1.74
CA GLY A 132 -26.01 6.57 -2.25
C GLY A 132 -25.15 5.85 -1.22
N THR A 133 -24.99 6.39 0.00
CA THR A 133 -24.24 5.75 1.09
C THR A 133 -25.14 4.79 1.88
N VAL A 134 -25.27 3.57 1.34
CA VAL A 134 -26.28 2.59 1.75
C VAL A 134 -25.69 1.19 1.98
N LEU A 135 -26.39 0.43 2.83
CA LEU A 135 -26.21 -1.01 2.95
C LEU A 135 -26.56 -1.66 1.61
N VAL A 136 -25.73 -2.59 1.13
CA VAL A 136 -26.00 -3.37 -0.06
C VAL A 136 -26.91 -4.55 0.28
N GLU A 137 -26.55 -5.31 1.32
CA GLU A 137 -27.31 -6.44 1.87
C GLU A 137 -26.95 -6.65 3.35
N ASP A 138 -27.91 -7.10 4.15
CA ASP A 138 -27.76 -7.61 5.52
C ASP A 138 -27.48 -9.12 5.44
N ILE A 139 -26.23 -9.51 5.17
CA ILE A 139 -25.86 -10.89 4.79
C ILE A 139 -26.01 -11.83 6.00
N GLN A 140 -25.68 -11.38 7.22
CA GLN A 140 -25.96 -12.11 8.46
C GLN A 140 -27.01 -11.37 9.30
N PRO A 141 -28.32 -11.68 9.15
CA PRO A 141 -29.39 -10.89 9.73
C PRO A 141 -29.28 -10.61 11.24
N GLY A 142 -29.14 -9.32 11.57
CA GLY A 142 -29.09 -8.82 12.94
C GLY A 142 -27.67 -8.49 13.42
N GLY A 143 -27.46 -8.40 14.73
CA GLY A 143 -26.20 -7.85 15.29
C GLY A 143 -24.96 -8.74 15.19
N GLY A 144 -24.95 -9.77 14.33
CA GLY A 144 -23.82 -10.67 14.17
C GLY A 144 -22.73 -10.09 13.27
N GLY A 145 -23.11 -9.69 12.04
CA GLY A 145 -22.23 -9.09 11.05
C GLY A 145 -21.40 -10.12 10.27
N SER A 146 -21.65 -10.19 8.96
CA SER A 146 -21.03 -11.13 8.04
C SER A 146 -19.53 -10.90 7.76
N LEU A 147 -19.00 -9.75 8.17
CA LEU A 147 -17.61 -9.31 7.98
C LEU A 147 -17.10 -9.59 6.55
N PRO A 148 -17.60 -8.88 5.51
CA PRO A 148 -17.07 -9.01 4.16
C PRO A 148 -15.57 -8.65 4.09
N LEU A 149 -14.77 -9.48 3.42
CA LEU A 149 -13.31 -9.33 3.26
C LEU A 149 -12.87 -9.79 1.87
N ASN A 150 -11.60 -9.53 1.51
CA ASN A 150 -10.94 -10.04 0.29
C ASN A 150 -11.63 -9.61 -1.02
N PHE A 151 -12.00 -8.33 -1.15
CA PHE A 151 -12.69 -7.82 -2.34
C PHE A 151 -11.86 -7.93 -3.63
N LEU A 152 -12.47 -8.50 -4.68
CA LEU A 152 -11.93 -8.55 -6.04
C LEU A 152 -13.06 -8.26 -7.05
N LEU A 153 -12.94 -7.20 -7.84
CA LEU A 153 -13.81 -6.99 -9.00
C LEU A 153 -13.39 -7.91 -10.15
N LEU A 154 -14.34 -8.35 -10.97
CA LEU A 154 -14.12 -9.01 -12.26
C LEU A 154 -15.29 -8.70 -13.20
N GLY A 155 -15.08 -7.78 -14.15
CA GLY A 155 -16.18 -7.06 -14.79
C GLY A 155 -17.08 -6.40 -13.73
N GLU A 156 -18.37 -6.32 -14.04
CA GLU A 156 -19.46 -5.78 -13.18
C GLU A 156 -19.82 -6.67 -11.98
N THR A 157 -18.91 -7.54 -11.52
CA THR A 157 -19.13 -8.45 -10.39
C THR A 157 -18.07 -8.27 -9.33
N LEU A 158 -18.51 -7.89 -8.14
CA LEU A 158 -17.72 -7.88 -6.93
C LEU A 158 -17.69 -9.27 -6.32
N TYR A 159 -16.52 -9.88 -6.21
CA TYR A 159 -16.27 -11.09 -5.41
C TYR A 159 -15.69 -10.71 -4.05
N PHE A 160 -16.06 -11.45 -3.02
CA PHE A 160 -15.60 -11.25 -1.65
C PHE A 160 -15.86 -12.51 -0.80
N THR A 161 -15.44 -12.47 0.46
CA THR A 161 -15.75 -13.54 1.44
C THR A 161 -16.56 -12.98 2.59
N ALA A 162 -17.59 -13.69 3.02
CA ALA A 162 -18.48 -13.31 4.12
C ALA A 162 -19.09 -14.56 4.77
N ASP A 163 -19.59 -14.41 5.99
CA ASP A 163 -20.25 -15.46 6.78
C ASP A 163 -21.71 -15.06 7.06
N ASP A 164 -22.69 -15.82 6.57
CA ASP A 164 -24.12 -15.54 6.82
C ASP A 164 -24.65 -16.11 8.15
N GLY A 165 -23.80 -16.81 8.92
CA GLY A 165 -24.15 -17.50 10.15
C GLY A 165 -24.78 -18.89 9.95
N GLU A 166 -25.00 -19.32 8.71
CA GLU A 166 -25.50 -20.65 8.37
C GLU A 166 -24.41 -21.51 7.70
N HIS A 167 -23.61 -20.91 6.81
CA HIS A 167 -22.60 -21.60 5.97
C HIS A 167 -21.15 -21.27 6.37
N GLY A 168 -20.92 -20.43 7.38
CA GLY A 168 -19.57 -19.97 7.73
C GLY A 168 -18.98 -19.06 6.66
N ARG A 169 -17.67 -18.74 6.76
CA ARG A 169 -17.01 -17.88 5.78
C ARG A 169 -16.82 -18.60 4.44
N GLU A 170 -17.53 -18.11 3.42
CA GLU A 170 -17.58 -18.68 2.07
C GLU A 170 -17.33 -17.63 0.98
N LEU A 171 -17.34 -18.06 -0.30
CA LEU A 171 -17.23 -17.15 -1.45
C LEU A 171 -18.58 -16.53 -1.79
N TRP A 172 -18.64 -15.20 -1.76
CA TRP A 172 -19.80 -14.39 -2.10
C TRP A 172 -19.55 -13.54 -3.33
N LYS A 173 -20.64 -13.11 -3.97
CA LYS A 173 -20.59 -12.09 -5.02
C LYS A 173 -21.75 -11.11 -4.97
N SER A 174 -21.56 -9.93 -5.54
CA SER A 174 -22.58 -8.88 -5.66
C SER A 174 -22.51 -8.16 -7.03
N ASP A 175 -23.66 -7.65 -7.48
CA ASP A 175 -23.82 -6.66 -8.56
C ASP A 175 -24.07 -5.24 -8.00
N GLY A 176 -23.76 -5.04 -6.72
CA GLY A 176 -24.07 -3.82 -5.98
C GLY A 176 -25.53 -3.67 -5.57
N THR A 177 -26.36 -4.71 -5.72
CA THR A 177 -27.74 -4.76 -5.22
C THR A 177 -27.95 -5.91 -4.23
N ALA A 178 -28.88 -5.71 -3.29
CA ALA A 178 -29.42 -6.75 -2.40
C ALA A 178 -29.65 -8.09 -3.12
N ARG A 179 -30.48 -8.08 -4.17
CA ARG A 179 -30.88 -9.27 -4.94
C ARG A 179 -29.73 -9.94 -5.69
N GLY A 180 -28.69 -9.20 -6.07
CA GLY A 180 -27.50 -9.75 -6.73
C GLY A 180 -26.43 -10.22 -5.76
N THR A 181 -26.51 -9.80 -4.49
CA THR A 181 -25.64 -10.22 -3.40
C THR A 181 -26.03 -11.61 -2.94
N ARG A 182 -25.10 -12.58 -3.06
CA ARG A 182 -25.38 -14.00 -2.79
C ARG A 182 -24.10 -14.82 -2.61
N LEU A 183 -24.24 -15.86 -1.80
CA LEU A 183 -23.35 -17.01 -1.77
C LEU A 183 -23.17 -17.56 -3.19
N VAL A 184 -21.91 -17.83 -3.58
CA VAL A 184 -21.59 -18.41 -4.89
C VAL A 184 -21.72 -19.93 -4.83
N GLU A 185 -21.13 -20.55 -3.82
CA GLU A 185 -21.33 -21.93 -3.41
C GLU A 185 -20.97 -22.09 -1.93
N ASP A 186 -21.71 -22.97 -1.26
CA ASP A 186 -21.39 -23.53 0.07
C ASP A 186 -20.30 -24.61 -0.11
N ILE A 187 -19.03 -24.20 -0.15
CA ILE A 187 -17.90 -25.08 -0.50
C ILE A 187 -17.65 -26.10 0.61
N ARG A 188 -17.72 -25.70 1.88
CA ARG A 188 -17.75 -26.62 3.03
C ARG A 188 -19.13 -26.59 3.69
N PRO A 189 -20.00 -27.57 3.41
CA PRO A 189 -21.36 -27.60 3.94
C PRO A 189 -21.50 -27.41 5.45
N GLY A 190 -22.09 -26.27 5.84
CA GLY A 190 -22.48 -25.93 7.21
C GLY A 190 -21.56 -24.88 7.88
N PRO A 191 -21.74 -24.63 9.18
CA PRO A 191 -21.31 -23.39 9.84
C PRO A 191 -19.80 -23.29 10.14
N LEU A 192 -18.96 -24.05 9.43
CA LEU A 192 -17.50 -23.96 9.51
C LEU A 192 -16.91 -23.11 8.37
N GLY A 193 -17.55 -23.10 7.18
CA GLY A 193 -17.06 -22.41 6.00
C GLY A 193 -15.73 -22.94 5.44
N SER A 194 -15.47 -22.63 4.18
CA SER A 194 -14.26 -23.02 3.46
C SER A 194 -13.09 -22.03 3.59
N GLU A 195 -13.31 -20.88 4.26
CA GLU A 195 -12.33 -19.82 4.49
C GLU A 195 -11.57 -19.36 3.22
N PRO A 196 -12.26 -18.88 2.16
CA PRO A 196 -11.58 -18.54 0.92
C PRO A 196 -10.55 -17.41 1.05
N PHE A 197 -9.40 -17.52 0.38
CA PHE A 197 -8.33 -16.53 0.44
C PHE A 197 -7.55 -16.39 -0.88
N GLY A 198 -6.77 -15.31 -1.02
CA GLY A 198 -5.83 -15.14 -2.13
C GLY A 198 -6.48 -15.03 -3.52
N MET A 199 -7.65 -14.38 -3.63
CA MET A 199 -8.38 -14.24 -4.90
C MET A 199 -7.56 -13.50 -5.97
N VAL A 200 -7.40 -14.13 -7.13
CA VAL A 200 -6.71 -13.56 -8.30
C VAL A 200 -7.48 -13.85 -9.59
N ARG A 201 -7.45 -12.92 -10.55
CA ARG A 201 -8.04 -13.13 -11.90
C ARG A 201 -7.20 -14.11 -12.72
N VAL A 202 -7.85 -15.04 -13.41
CA VAL A 202 -7.21 -15.97 -14.37
C VAL A 202 -7.30 -15.43 -15.79
N ASP A 203 -8.50 -14.97 -16.12
CA ASP A 203 -8.96 -14.38 -17.38
C ASP A 203 -10.12 -13.42 -17.06
N ASP A 204 -10.89 -13.01 -18.07
CA ASP A 204 -11.96 -12.03 -17.93
C ASP A 204 -13.26 -12.60 -17.30
N GLU A 205 -13.37 -13.93 -17.15
CA GLU A 205 -14.57 -14.61 -16.66
C GLU A 205 -14.35 -15.40 -15.37
N ARG A 206 -13.09 -15.72 -15.01
CA ARG A 206 -12.77 -16.64 -13.90
C ARG A 206 -11.74 -16.11 -12.90
N ILE A 207 -11.97 -16.45 -11.65
CA ILE A 207 -11.03 -16.27 -10.53
C ILE A 207 -10.38 -17.61 -10.13
N LEU A 208 -9.21 -17.51 -9.51
CA LEU A 208 -8.56 -18.54 -8.69
C LEU A 208 -8.49 -18.03 -7.24
N PHE A 209 -8.60 -18.95 -6.29
CA PHE A 209 -8.48 -18.68 -4.85
C PHE A 209 -8.14 -19.99 -4.11
N THR A 210 -7.90 -19.91 -2.81
CA THR A 210 -7.64 -21.07 -1.96
C THR A 210 -8.79 -21.27 -1.00
N ALA A 211 -9.26 -22.51 -0.82
CA ALA A 211 -10.39 -22.83 0.06
C ALA A 211 -10.32 -24.29 0.51
N ASP A 212 -11.00 -24.62 1.61
CA ASP A 212 -10.96 -25.94 2.25
C ASP A 212 -12.38 -26.51 2.41
N ASP A 213 -12.72 -27.52 1.60
CA ASP A 213 -14.05 -28.17 1.63
C ASP A 213 -14.25 -29.13 2.82
N GLY A 214 -13.20 -29.40 3.61
CA GLY A 214 -13.22 -30.37 4.71
C GLY A 214 -13.04 -31.83 4.29
N GLU A 215 -12.87 -32.12 2.99
CA GLU A 215 -12.52 -33.44 2.45
C GLU A 215 -11.06 -33.48 1.94
N HIS A 216 -10.59 -32.40 1.30
CA HIS A 216 -9.28 -32.29 0.64
C HIS A 216 -8.30 -31.33 1.34
N GLY A 217 -8.68 -30.72 2.46
CA GLY A 217 -7.89 -29.64 3.07
C GLY A 217 -7.91 -28.35 2.23
N ARG A 218 -7.05 -27.37 2.57
CA ARG A 218 -6.96 -26.11 1.82
C ARG A 218 -6.22 -26.32 0.50
N GLU A 219 -6.97 -26.23 -0.58
CA GLU A 219 -6.55 -26.50 -1.95
C GLU A 219 -6.81 -25.32 -2.89
N LEU A 220 -6.46 -25.47 -4.17
CA LEU A 220 -6.70 -24.46 -5.21
C LEU A 220 -8.10 -24.61 -5.84
N TRP A 221 -8.90 -23.56 -5.78
CA TRP A 221 -10.27 -23.49 -6.30
C TRP A 221 -10.42 -22.44 -7.41
N THR A 222 -11.35 -22.67 -8.33
CA THR A 222 -11.73 -21.71 -9.37
C THR A 222 -13.22 -21.42 -9.32
N SER A 223 -13.64 -20.24 -9.78
CA SER A 223 -15.05 -19.86 -9.93
C SER A 223 -15.25 -18.92 -11.12
N ASP A 224 -16.40 -19.06 -11.80
CA ASP A 224 -16.99 -18.10 -12.76
C ASP A 224 -18.15 -17.30 -12.13
N GLY A 225 -18.26 -17.35 -10.79
CA GLY A 225 -19.37 -16.79 -10.03
C GLY A 225 -20.66 -17.60 -10.12
N THR A 226 -20.64 -18.82 -10.69
CA THR A 226 -21.76 -19.77 -10.59
C THR A 226 -21.40 -20.93 -9.69
N ARG A 227 -22.41 -21.50 -9.03
CA ARG A 227 -22.30 -22.80 -8.32
C ARG A 227 -21.65 -23.88 -9.18
N SER A 228 -22.02 -23.97 -10.46
CA SER A 228 -21.50 -24.99 -11.39
C SER A 228 -20.05 -24.77 -11.83
N GLY A 229 -19.59 -23.52 -11.86
CA GLY A 229 -18.20 -23.18 -12.20
C GLY A 229 -17.28 -23.10 -10.98
N THR A 230 -17.85 -23.09 -9.77
CA THR A 230 -17.11 -23.09 -8.50
C THR A 230 -16.74 -24.51 -8.13
N ARG A 231 -15.43 -24.81 -8.16
CA ARG A 231 -14.92 -26.17 -7.98
C ARG A 231 -13.44 -26.21 -7.64
N LEU A 232 -13.05 -27.27 -6.94
CA LEU A 232 -11.67 -27.72 -6.79
C LEU A 232 -11.02 -27.84 -8.18
N VAL A 233 -9.84 -27.25 -8.33
CA VAL A 233 -9.09 -27.30 -9.59
C VAL A 233 -8.32 -28.62 -9.67
N GLU A 234 -7.64 -28.97 -8.59
CA GLU A 234 -6.89 -30.21 -8.39
C GLU A 234 -6.70 -30.41 -6.88
N ASP A 235 -6.74 -31.66 -6.43
CA ASP A 235 -6.33 -32.09 -5.08
C ASP A 235 -4.81 -32.27 -5.14
N ILE A 236 -4.05 -31.22 -4.81
CA ILE A 236 -2.60 -31.16 -5.01
C ILE A 236 -1.90 -32.05 -3.98
N PHE A 237 -2.39 -32.11 -2.73
CA PHE A 237 -1.92 -33.04 -1.70
C PHE A 237 -3.01 -34.09 -1.40
N PRO A 238 -2.98 -35.26 -2.07
CA PRO A 238 -4.09 -36.21 -2.04
C PRO A 238 -4.66 -36.59 -0.67
N GLY A 239 -5.92 -36.21 -0.43
CA GLY A 239 -6.68 -36.53 0.77
C GLY A 239 -6.82 -35.34 1.73
N PRO A 240 -7.06 -35.56 3.04
CA PRO A 240 -7.49 -34.49 3.96
C PRO A 240 -6.34 -33.59 4.46
N MET A 241 -5.25 -33.48 3.71
CA MET A 241 -4.10 -32.64 4.06
C MET A 241 -4.00 -31.48 3.08
N SER A 242 -3.78 -30.29 3.61
CA SER A 242 -3.64 -29.07 2.82
C SER A 242 -2.33 -29.05 2.03
N SER A 243 -2.38 -28.74 0.73
CA SER A 243 -1.20 -28.35 -0.07
C SER A 243 -0.66 -26.96 0.28
N GLU A 244 -1.34 -26.21 1.15
CA GLU A 244 -1.02 -24.86 1.59
C GLU A 244 -0.77 -23.86 0.45
N PRO A 245 -1.68 -23.73 -0.55
CA PRO A 245 -1.45 -22.80 -1.66
C PRO A 245 -1.34 -21.35 -1.16
N SER A 246 -0.28 -20.66 -1.55
CA SER A 246 0.00 -19.30 -1.10
C SER A 246 0.63 -18.43 -2.20
N SER A 247 0.62 -17.10 -1.99
CA SER A 247 1.20 -16.11 -2.92
C SER A 247 0.70 -16.20 -4.37
N LEU A 248 -0.62 -16.40 -4.56
CA LEU A 248 -1.24 -16.48 -5.88
C LEU A 248 -1.07 -15.18 -6.68
N VAL A 249 -0.36 -15.24 -7.81
CA VAL A 249 -0.08 -14.07 -8.65
C VAL A 249 -0.21 -14.37 -10.15
N GLN A 250 -0.90 -13.51 -10.89
CA GLN A 250 -1.03 -13.63 -12.34
C GLN A 250 0.20 -13.03 -13.04
N VAL A 251 1.10 -13.86 -13.58
CA VAL A 251 2.28 -13.37 -14.33
C VAL A 251 1.92 -12.95 -15.76
N LYS A 252 0.87 -13.54 -16.34
CA LYS A 252 0.27 -13.20 -17.64
C LYS A 252 -1.12 -13.84 -17.75
N PRO A 253 -2.00 -13.37 -18.66
CA PRO A 253 -3.33 -13.98 -18.86
C PRO A 253 -3.23 -15.50 -19.03
N GLY A 254 -4.03 -16.24 -18.26
CA GLY A 254 -4.04 -17.71 -18.24
C GLY A 254 -2.82 -18.38 -17.57
N VAL A 255 -1.94 -17.64 -16.89
CA VAL A 255 -0.85 -18.20 -16.06
C VAL A 255 -0.79 -17.48 -14.72
N VAL A 256 -1.32 -18.15 -13.70
CA VAL A 256 -1.13 -17.83 -12.28
C VAL A 256 0.00 -18.70 -11.73
N LEU A 257 0.92 -18.11 -10.97
CA LEU A 257 1.94 -18.83 -10.19
C LEU A 257 1.59 -18.71 -8.70
N PHE A 258 1.98 -19.72 -7.91
CA PHE A 258 1.72 -19.82 -6.48
C PHE A 258 2.71 -20.82 -5.86
N ALA A 259 2.88 -20.80 -4.54
CA ALA A 259 3.60 -21.84 -3.82
C ALA A 259 2.61 -22.91 -3.32
N ALA A 260 2.95 -24.20 -3.40
CA ALA A 260 2.15 -25.30 -2.85
C ALA A 260 2.98 -26.58 -2.65
N ASN A 261 2.46 -27.53 -1.85
CA ASN A 261 3.10 -28.79 -1.48
C ASN A 261 2.22 -29.99 -1.86
N ASP A 262 2.74 -30.96 -2.60
CA ASP A 262 2.02 -32.18 -3.02
C ASP A 262 2.26 -33.40 -2.12
N GLY A 263 3.08 -33.25 -1.08
CA GLY A 263 3.50 -34.32 -0.19
C GLY A 263 4.67 -35.18 -0.71
N GLU A 264 5.13 -34.95 -1.95
CA GLU A 264 6.30 -35.63 -2.53
C GLU A 264 7.52 -34.68 -2.65
N HIS A 265 7.30 -33.42 -3.05
CA HIS A 265 8.34 -32.42 -3.36
C HIS A 265 8.46 -31.29 -2.32
N GLY A 266 7.70 -31.35 -1.21
CA GLY A 266 7.64 -30.23 -0.26
C GLY A 266 6.99 -29.00 -0.88
N GLN A 267 7.13 -27.82 -0.26
CA GLN A 267 6.57 -26.60 -0.84
C GLN A 267 7.45 -26.06 -1.98
N GLU A 268 6.87 -25.98 -3.17
CA GLU A 268 7.56 -25.62 -4.41
C GLU A 268 6.77 -24.61 -5.25
N LEU A 269 7.35 -24.17 -6.38
CA LEU A 269 6.68 -23.25 -7.29
C LEU A 269 5.70 -23.99 -8.22
N TRP A 270 4.41 -23.69 -8.09
CA TRP A 270 3.34 -24.22 -8.92
C TRP A 270 2.78 -23.16 -9.88
N ARG A 271 2.02 -23.64 -10.87
CA ARG A 271 1.30 -22.82 -11.84
C ARG A 271 -0.10 -23.37 -12.06
N SER A 272 -1.04 -22.51 -12.46
CA SER A 272 -2.36 -22.92 -12.94
C SER A 272 -2.95 -21.95 -13.98
N ASN A 273 -3.95 -22.43 -14.71
CA ASN A 273 -4.86 -21.66 -15.57
C ASN A 273 -6.34 -21.84 -15.15
N GLY A 274 -6.59 -22.27 -13.91
CA GLY A 274 -7.93 -22.61 -13.40
C GLY A 274 -8.50 -23.90 -13.98
N THR A 275 -7.65 -24.85 -14.42
CA THR A 275 -8.07 -26.18 -14.87
C THR A 275 -7.06 -27.25 -14.41
N PRO A 276 -7.48 -28.48 -14.07
CA PRO A 276 -6.55 -29.52 -13.60
C PRO A 276 -5.39 -29.75 -14.57
N GLY A 277 -5.64 -29.93 -15.87
CA GLY A 277 -4.57 -30.13 -16.87
C GLY A 277 -3.65 -28.92 -17.11
N GLY A 278 -3.95 -27.76 -16.54
CA GLY A 278 -3.07 -26.58 -16.53
C GLY A 278 -2.37 -26.33 -15.20
N THR A 279 -2.92 -26.86 -14.09
CA THR A 279 -2.27 -26.96 -12.79
C THR A 279 -1.13 -27.97 -12.85
N ARG A 280 0.02 -27.62 -12.24
CA ARG A 280 1.18 -28.50 -12.02
C ARG A 280 2.34 -27.73 -11.38
N LEU A 281 3.26 -28.49 -10.79
CA LEU A 281 4.62 -28.08 -10.46
C LEU A 281 5.30 -27.40 -11.67
N VAL A 282 5.97 -26.27 -11.44
CA VAL A 282 6.78 -25.57 -12.46
C VAL A 282 8.17 -26.19 -12.53
N GLU A 283 8.82 -26.36 -11.37
CA GLU A 283 10.12 -27.00 -11.16
C GLU A 283 10.18 -27.47 -9.71
N ASP A 284 10.86 -28.58 -9.43
CA ASP A 284 11.25 -29.05 -8.09
C ASP A 284 12.55 -28.32 -7.73
N ILE A 285 12.46 -27.12 -7.13
CA ILE A 285 13.63 -26.26 -6.88
C ILE A 285 14.54 -26.89 -5.83
N ARG A 286 13.99 -27.48 -4.76
CA ARG A 286 14.73 -28.23 -3.75
C ARG A 286 14.33 -29.72 -3.72
N PRO A 287 15.05 -30.59 -4.45
CA PRO A 287 14.68 -31.98 -4.62
C PRO A 287 14.34 -32.75 -3.34
N GLY A 288 13.07 -33.18 -3.25
CA GLY A 288 12.55 -34.06 -2.21
C GLY A 288 11.61 -33.37 -1.22
N PRO A 289 11.15 -34.09 -0.17
CA PRO A 289 10.00 -33.67 0.65
C PRO A 289 10.27 -32.48 1.60
N GLU A 290 11.44 -31.86 1.50
CA GLU A 290 11.81 -30.68 2.28
C GLU A 290 11.30 -29.40 1.61
N GLY A 291 11.39 -29.30 0.28
CA GLY A 291 10.94 -28.13 -0.49
C GLY A 291 11.62 -26.79 -0.15
N SER A 292 11.36 -25.80 -0.98
CA SER A 292 11.84 -24.43 -0.79
C SER A 292 10.97 -23.64 0.21
N ASP A 293 11.14 -23.88 1.51
CA ASP A 293 10.48 -23.18 2.66
C ASP A 293 10.46 -21.63 2.57
N ALA A 294 11.39 -21.04 1.83
CA ALA A 294 11.43 -19.60 1.57
C ALA A 294 10.17 -19.09 0.83
N LEU A 295 9.48 -19.95 0.09
CA LEU A 295 8.25 -19.63 -0.64
C LEU A 295 7.08 -19.31 0.30
N VAL A 296 7.00 -19.94 1.49
CA VAL A 296 5.93 -19.69 2.49
C VAL A 296 6.02 -18.28 3.04
N ASN A 297 7.25 -17.81 3.26
CA ASN A 297 7.55 -16.54 3.92
C ASN A 297 7.84 -15.41 2.93
N SER A 298 7.93 -15.71 1.62
CA SER A 298 8.10 -14.70 0.58
C SER A 298 6.79 -13.94 0.36
N THR A 299 6.60 -12.88 1.16
CA THR A 299 5.58 -11.83 0.97
C THR A 299 5.80 -11.00 -0.31
N GLN A 300 6.62 -11.48 -1.25
CA GLN A 300 7.34 -10.66 -2.24
C GLN A 300 7.33 -11.26 -3.64
N PHE A 301 6.36 -12.10 -3.97
CA PHE A 301 6.09 -12.55 -5.33
C PHE A 301 5.86 -11.34 -6.27
N THR A 302 6.91 -10.93 -6.98
CA THR A 302 6.97 -9.65 -7.71
C THR A 302 7.02 -9.88 -9.21
N VAL A 303 6.05 -9.35 -9.95
CA VAL A 303 5.98 -9.52 -11.40
C VAL A 303 6.67 -8.36 -12.12
N VAL A 304 7.70 -8.67 -12.91
CA VAL A 304 8.40 -7.72 -13.79
C VAL A 304 8.40 -8.26 -15.21
N GLU A 305 7.87 -7.49 -16.17
CA GLU A 305 7.77 -7.88 -17.60
C GLU A 305 7.23 -9.31 -17.86
N ARG A 306 6.21 -9.73 -17.11
CA ARG A 306 5.58 -11.07 -17.20
C ARG A 306 6.46 -12.23 -16.72
N ARG A 307 7.47 -11.94 -15.88
CA ARG A 307 8.25 -12.90 -15.10
C ARG A 307 8.02 -12.64 -13.61
N LEU A 308 7.90 -13.70 -12.82
CA LEU A 308 7.93 -13.65 -11.38
C LEU A 308 9.37 -13.55 -10.89
N TYR A 309 9.61 -12.75 -9.87
CA TYR A 309 10.80 -12.72 -9.03
C TYR A 309 10.39 -13.02 -7.59
N PHE A 310 11.17 -13.84 -6.91
CA PHE A 310 10.85 -14.41 -5.59
C PHE A 310 12.12 -14.95 -4.92
N SER A 311 12.04 -15.23 -3.63
CA SER A 311 13.11 -15.85 -2.85
C SER A 311 12.91 -17.37 -2.83
N ALA A 312 13.96 -18.16 -3.09
CA ALA A 312 13.89 -19.63 -3.03
C ALA A 312 15.24 -20.26 -2.69
N ASN A 313 15.21 -21.49 -2.19
CA ASN A 313 16.39 -22.24 -1.75
C ASN A 313 16.40 -23.62 -2.37
N ASP A 314 17.44 -23.95 -3.16
CA ASP A 314 17.59 -25.22 -3.87
C ASP A 314 18.35 -26.31 -3.07
N GLY A 315 18.67 -26.02 -1.80
CA GLY A 315 19.46 -26.89 -0.93
C GLY A 315 20.97 -26.85 -1.21
N VAL A 316 21.44 -26.01 -2.15
CA VAL A 316 22.85 -25.86 -2.53
C VAL A 316 23.35 -24.43 -2.26
N HIS A 317 22.55 -23.42 -2.60
CA HIS A 317 22.93 -21.99 -2.56
C HIS A 317 22.27 -21.19 -1.43
N GLY A 318 21.54 -21.84 -0.51
CA GLY A 318 20.74 -21.12 0.50
C GLY A 318 19.54 -20.40 -0.12
N GLU A 319 18.91 -19.49 0.63
CA GLU A 319 17.81 -18.66 0.12
C GLU A 319 18.35 -17.46 -0.67
N GLU A 320 18.11 -17.50 -1.98
CA GLU A 320 18.62 -16.57 -2.98
C GLU A 320 17.49 -16.00 -3.86
N LEU A 321 17.83 -15.09 -4.78
CA LEU A 321 16.87 -14.49 -5.71
C LEU A 321 16.65 -15.38 -6.92
N TRP A 322 15.39 -15.72 -7.22
CA TRP A 322 14.98 -16.55 -8.35
C TRP A 322 14.05 -15.82 -9.30
N ARG A 323 13.97 -16.31 -10.55
CA ARG A 323 12.94 -15.94 -11.52
C ARG A 323 12.08 -17.14 -11.90
N SER A 324 10.89 -16.89 -12.43
CA SER A 324 10.19 -17.82 -13.30
C SER A 324 9.34 -17.10 -14.35
N ASP A 325 9.10 -17.76 -15.50
CA ASP A 325 8.06 -17.38 -16.45
C ASP A 325 6.87 -18.37 -16.47
N GLY A 326 6.81 -19.29 -15.51
CA GLY A 326 5.83 -20.39 -15.44
C GLY A 326 6.21 -21.64 -16.26
N THR A 327 7.49 -21.78 -16.62
CA THR A 327 8.04 -22.97 -17.29
C THR A 327 9.35 -23.44 -16.62
N PRO A 328 9.65 -24.75 -16.61
CA PRO A 328 10.91 -25.33 -16.13
C PRO A 328 12.15 -24.53 -16.54
N GLY A 329 12.39 -24.38 -17.86
CA GLY A 329 13.57 -23.68 -18.38
C GLY A 329 13.55 -22.15 -18.21
N GLY A 330 12.45 -21.58 -17.73
CA GLY A 330 12.34 -20.17 -17.33
C GLY A 330 12.55 -19.96 -15.83
N THR A 331 12.35 -21.00 -15.01
CA THR A 331 12.63 -21.02 -13.57
C THR A 331 14.11 -21.21 -13.32
N ARG A 332 14.77 -20.27 -12.63
CA ARG A 332 16.20 -20.35 -12.29
C ARG A 332 16.62 -19.30 -11.27
N LEU A 333 17.70 -19.63 -10.56
CA LEU A 333 18.54 -18.69 -9.80
C LEU A 333 18.93 -17.49 -10.67
N VAL A 334 18.88 -16.29 -10.09
CA VAL A 334 19.36 -15.04 -10.71
C VAL A 334 20.87 -14.94 -10.59
N GLU A 335 21.35 -15.04 -9.36
CA GLU A 335 22.75 -15.03 -8.93
C GLU A 335 22.82 -15.75 -7.56
N ASP A 336 23.92 -16.45 -7.28
CA ASP A 336 24.29 -16.93 -5.95
C ASP A 336 24.94 -15.75 -5.21
N ILE A 337 24.12 -14.86 -4.64
CA ILE A 337 24.58 -13.56 -4.11
C ILE A 337 25.49 -13.77 -2.90
N ARG A 338 25.24 -14.83 -2.10
CA ARG A 338 26.07 -15.25 -0.98
C ARG A 338 26.70 -16.62 -1.24
N PRO A 339 27.90 -16.68 -1.85
CA PRO A 339 28.43 -17.91 -2.43
C PRO A 339 28.43 -19.14 -1.52
N GLY A 340 27.61 -20.13 -1.87
CA GLY A 340 27.52 -21.43 -1.19
C GLY A 340 26.25 -21.59 -0.34
N PRO A 341 26.25 -22.43 0.70
CA PRO A 341 25.01 -22.88 1.35
C PRO A 341 24.41 -21.89 2.36
N GLU A 342 24.83 -20.63 2.36
CA GLU A 342 24.34 -19.60 3.28
C GLU A 342 23.44 -18.61 2.54
N SER A 343 22.27 -18.28 3.07
CA SER A 343 21.31 -17.40 2.40
C SER A 343 21.71 -15.92 2.33
N SER A 344 21.51 -15.28 1.18
CA SER A 344 21.53 -13.81 1.03
C SER A 344 20.25 -13.10 1.53
N GLN A 345 19.16 -13.85 1.76
CA GLN A 345 17.88 -13.34 2.28
C GLN A 345 17.34 -12.11 1.50
N PRO A 346 17.12 -12.26 0.17
CA PRO A 346 16.65 -11.17 -0.66
C PRO A 346 15.26 -10.70 -0.21
N GLY A 347 15.14 -9.40 0.06
CA GLY A 347 13.91 -8.80 0.55
C GLY A 347 13.64 -7.38 0.05
N GLY A 348 12.41 -6.90 0.19
CA GLY A 348 11.97 -5.61 -0.30
C GLY A 348 11.85 -5.54 -1.84
N LEU A 349 11.56 -6.67 -2.51
CA LEU A 349 11.52 -6.74 -3.98
C LEU A 349 10.58 -5.66 -4.58
N LYS A 350 11.13 -4.73 -5.35
CA LYS A 350 10.40 -3.61 -5.98
C LYS A 350 10.72 -3.47 -7.47
N PRO A 351 9.72 -3.43 -8.37
CA PRO A 351 9.95 -3.22 -9.79
C PRO A 351 10.04 -1.73 -10.15
N LEU A 352 10.96 -1.38 -11.05
CA LEU A 352 10.96 -0.11 -11.78
C LEU A 352 11.58 -0.30 -13.17
N ASP A 353 10.90 0.14 -14.22
CA ASP A 353 11.40 0.22 -15.61
C ASP A 353 12.09 -1.06 -16.14
N GLY A 354 11.53 -2.23 -15.79
CA GLY A 354 12.03 -3.55 -16.19
C GLY A 354 13.11 -4.14 -15.27
N GLN A 355 13.60 -3.35 -14.32
CA GLN A 355 14.55 -3.74 -13.29
C GLN A 355 13.84 -4.13 -11.99
N LEU A 356 14.53 -4.92 -11.16
CA LEU A 356 14.16 -5.22 -9.79
C LEU A 356 15.17 -4.59 -8.83
N PHE A 357 14.67 -3.98 -7.76
CA PHE A 357 15.44 -3.42 -6.65
C PHE A 357 15.09 -4.17 -5.38
N PHE A 358 16.08 -4.44 -4.53
CA PHE A 358 15.92 -5.27 -3.34
C PHE A 358 17.07 -5.06 -2.35
N SER A 359 17.04 -5.78 -1.25
CA SER A 359 18.07 -5.82 -0.21
C SER A 359 18.54 -7.26 0.01
N ALA A 360 19.85 -7.50 0.10
CA ALA A 360 20.45 -8.83 0.23
C ALA A 360 21.86 -8.75 0.86
N ASP A 361 22.31 -9.87 1.45
CA ASP A 361 23.62 -10.03 2.11
C ASP A 361 24.55 -10.93 1.29
N ASP A 362 25.68 -10.43 0.80
CA ASP A 362 26.69 -11.24 0.06
C ASP A 362 27.74 -11.92 0.96
N GLY A 363 27.58 -11.84 2.28
CA GLY A 363 28.52 -12.35 3.27
C GLY A 363 29.78 -11.47 3.46
N VAL A 364 29.89 -10.35 2.75
CA VAL A 364 31.03 -9.41 2.80
C VAL A 364 30.62 -8.03 3.27
N HIS A 365 29.52 -7.49 2.72
CA HIS A 365 28.99 -6.16 2.99
C HIS A 365 27.74 -6.20 3.90
N GLY A 366 27.29 -7.40 4.29
CA GLY A 366 26.02 -7.59 4.97
C GLY A 366 24.81 -7.16 4.13
N ARG A 367 23.65 -6.97 4.78
CA ARG A 367 22.38 -6.75 4.06
C ARG A 367 22.24 -5.30 3.60
N GLU A 368 22.48 -5.11 2.30
CA GLU A 368 22.69 -3.82 1.63
C GLU A 368 21.77 -3.68 0.39
N PRO A 369 21.69 -2.51 -0.30
CA PRO A 369 20.79 -2.34 -1.45
C PRO A 369 21.38 -2.92 -2.75
N TRP A 370 20.57 -3.68 -3.49
CA TRP A 370 20.91 -4.34 -4.75
C TRP A 370 19.92 -3.98 -5.87
N ARG A 371 20.34 -4.23 -7.11
CA ARG A 371 19.44 -4.35 -8.26
C ARG A 371 19.71 -5.60 -9.07
N SER A 372 18.75 -5.99 -9.91
CA SER A 372 18.91 -7.01 -10.96
C SER A 372 18.01 -6.72 -12.16
N GLU A 373 18.41 -7.17 -13.35
CA GLU A 373 17.53 -7.37 -14.53
C GLU A 373 17.32 -8.89 -14.79
N GLY A 374 17.64 -9.74 -13.81
CA GLY A 374 17.37 -11.17 -13.79
C GLY A 374 18.53 -12.09 -14.21
N SER A 375 19.79 -11.68 -14.11
CA SER A 375 20.93 -12.60 -14.17
C SER A 375 22.17 -12.03 -13.49
N GLU A 376 23.09 -12.89 -13.07
CA GLU A 376 24.45 -12.58 -12.61
C GLU A 376 25.07 -11.35 -13.32
N ASP A 377 25.21 -11.37 -14.65
CA ASP A 377 25.77 -10.27 -15.47
C ASP A 377 25.14 -8.86 -15.24
N ASN A 378 23.93 -8.78 -14.69
CA ASN A 378 23.20 -7.52 -14.44
C ASN A 378 22.73 -7.35 -12.98
N THR A 379 23.17 -8.23 -12.09
CA THR A 379 22.89 -8.16 -10.66
C THR A 379 24.05 -7.42 -9.96
N LEU A 380 23.72 -6.53 -9.03
CA LEU A 380 24.63 -5.45 -8.64
C LEU A 380 24.31 -4.91 -7.25
N LEU A 381 25.26 -5.04 -6.31
CA LEU A 381 25.34 -4.22 -5.10
C LEU A 381 25.44 -2.74 -5.51
N LEU A 382 24.46 -1.94 -5.10
CA LEU A 382 24.34 -0.53 -5.45
C LEU A 382 25.23 0.36 -4.58
N ALA A 383 25.26 0.10 -3.27
CA ALA A 383 26.12 0.76 -2.31
C ALA A 383 26.39 -0.18 -1.12
N ASP A 384 27.53 0.01 -0.47
CA ASP A 384 27.81 -0.51 0.88
C ASP A 384 27.49 0.65 1.84
N VAL A 385 26.24 0.73 2.31
CA VAL A 385 25.73 1.86 3.11
C VAL A 385 26.15 1.73 4.58
N PHE A 386 26.32 0.50 5.09
CA PHE A 386 26.97 0.24 6.37
C PHE A 386 28.34 -0.46 6.16
N PRO A 387 29.45 0.30 6.04
CA PRO A 387 30.73 -0.22 5.58
C PRO A 387 31.24 -1.52 6.22
N GLY A 388 31.50 -2.52 5.37
CA GLY A 388 32.00 -3.83 5.78
C GLY A 388 30.87 -4.77 6.22
N PRO A 389 31.09 -5.72 7.15
CA PRO A 389 30.10 -6.75 7.48
C PRO A 389 28.95 -6.26 8.39
N GLY A 390 28.64 -4.96 8.34
CA GLY A 390 27.48 -4.39 9.03
C GLY A 390 26.21 -4.59 8.21
N THR A 391 25.09 -3.97 8.59
CA THR A 391 23.86 -4.05 7.79
C THR A 391 23.16 -2.72 7.82
N SER A 392 22.94 -2.13 6.65
CA SER A 392 22.09 -0.96 6.50
C SER A 392 20.60 -1.31 6.54
N SER A 393 20.26 -2.59 6.37
CA SER A 393 18.90 -3.14 6.43
C SER A 393 17.89 -2.41 5.53
N PRO A 394 18.13 -2.27 4.20
CA PRO A 394 17.32 -1.40 3.37
C PRO A 394 15.84 -1.81 3.27
N SER A 395 14.95 -0.82 3.33
CA SER A 395 13.50 -1.00 3.33
C SER A 395 12.75 0.12 2.58
N GLY A 396 11.41 0.05 2.53
CA GLY A 396 10.55 1.11 2.00
C GLY A 396 10.79 1.48 0.53
N PHE A 397 11.17 0.50 -0.31
CA PHE A 397 11.51 0.71 -1.71
C PHE A 397 10.34 1.35 -2.47
N SER A 398 10.43 2.65 -2.76
CA SER A 398 9.38 3.45 -3.40
C SER A 398 9.89 4.06 -4.71
N ALA A 399 9.05 4.15 -5.74
CA ALA A 399 9.53 4.35 -7.12
C ALA A 399 8.80 5.46 -7.90
N ARG A 400 9.56 6.37 -8.52
CA ARG A 400 9.05 7.46 -9.38
C ARG A 400 10.06 7.87 -10.48
N GLY A 401 10.54 6.91 -11.27
CA GLY A 401 11.66 7.13 -12.23
C GLY A 401 13.04 7.22 -11.57
N LYS A 402 13.08 7.16 -10.23
CA LYS A 402 14.18 6.76 -9.35
C LYS A 402 13.59 5.77 -8.34
N VAL A 403 14.44 5.03 -7.62
CA VAL A 403 14.03 4.26 -6.43
C VAL A 403 14.58 4.93 -5.19
N TYR A 404 13.77 4.98 -4.14
CA TYR A 404 14.09 5.51 -2.82
C TYR A 404 13.94 4.39 -1.80
N PHE A 405 14.79 4.38 -0.78
CA PHE A 405 14.78 3.37 0.28
C PHE A 405 15.33 3.98 1.57
N TYR A 406 14.91 3.45 2.71
CA TYR A 406 15.48 3.83 4.01
C TYR A 406 16.63 2.89 4.34
N ALA A 407 17.71 3.41 4.92
CA ALA A 407 18.89 2.60 5.24
C ALA A 407 19.72 3.23 6.37
N VAL A 408 20.29 2.36 7.22
CA VAL A 408 21.10 2.75 8.39
C VAL A 408 22.58 2.84 8.00
N SER A 409 23.25 3.94 8.39
CA SER A 409 24.70 4.07 8.27
C SER A 409 25.35 4.49 9.60
N PRO A 410 26.65 4.20 9.84
CA PRO A 410 27.35 4.67 11.03
C PRO A 410 27.54 6.19 11.12
N GLU A 411 27.48 6.89 9.98
CA GLU A 411 27.75 8.33 9.89
C GLU A 411 26.46 9.16 10.00
N PHE A 412 25.36 8.69 9.41
CA PHE A 412 24.08 9.42 9.28
C PHE A 412 22.90 8.73 9.99
N GLY A 413 23.11 7.59 10.65
CA GLY A 413 22.02 6.79 11.24
C GLY A 413 20.99 6.30 10.20
N HIS A 414 19.72 6.17 10.60
CA HIS A 414 18.63 5.70 9.73
C HIS A 414 17.99 6.87 8.98
N GLU A 415 18.24 6.94 7.66
CA GLU A 415 17.90 8.06 6.80
C GLU A 415 17.37 7.61 5.43
N LEU A 416 16.89 8.56 4.63
CA LEU A 416 16.39 8.31 3.27
C LEU A 416 17.52 8.36 2.22
N TRP A 417 17.59 7.31 1.41
CA TRP A 417 18.52 7.16 0.29
C TRP A 417 17.76 7.08 -1.04
N VAL A 418 18.46 7.37 -2.14
CA VAL A 418 17.94 7.32 -3.49
C VAL A 418 18.92 6.65 -4.43
N THR A 419 18.43 5.98 -5.46
CA THR A 419 19.19 5.36 -6.55
C THR A 419 18.52 5.54 -7.90
N ASP A 420 19.33 5.70 -8.95
CA ASP A 420 18.91 5.63 -10.37
C ASP A 420 19.18 4.25 -10.99
N GLY A 421 19.49 3.24 -10.16
CA GLY A 421 19.97 1.93 -10.62
C GLY A 421 21.47 1.87 -10.88
N THR A 422 22.23 2.92 -10.62
CA THR A 422 23.70 2.90 -10.72
C THR A 422 24.35 3.17 -9.37
N ARG A 423 25.55 2.59 -9.15
CA ARG A 423 26.35 2.89 -7.94
C ARG A 423 26.61 4.39 -7.75
N ARG A 424 26.78 5.14 -8.85
CA ARG A 424 27.06 6.58 -8.80
C ARG A 424 25.80 7.42 -8.50
N GLY A 425 24.63 6.95 -8.90
CA GLY A 425 23.37 7.59 -8.56
C GLY A 425 22.79 7.11 -7.22
N THR A 426 23.43 6.15 -6.55
CA THR A 426 23.04 5.67 -5.22
C THR A 426 23.69 6.54 -4.15
N HIS A 427 22.90 7.31 -3.41
CA HIS A 427 23.38 8.25 -2.39
C HIS A 427 22.32 8.61 -1.36
N LEU A 428 22.77 9.11 -0.21
CA LEU A 428 21.93 9.74 0.81
C LEU A 428 21.19 10.93 0.17
N VAL A 429 19.89 11.05 0.43
CA VAL A 429 19.09 12.18 -0.04
C VAL A 429 19.47 13.45 0.73
N LYS A 430 19.45 13.35 2.06
CA LYS A 430 19.85 14.36 3.03
C LYS A 430 20.09 13.69 4.37
N ASP A 431 21.07 14.18 5.12
CA ASP A 431 21.19 13.92 6.56
C ASP A 431 20.11 14.77 7.26
N ILE A 432 18.90 14.23 7.43
CA ILE A 432 17.76 15.00 7.97
C ILE A 432 18.00 15.31 9.45
N ARG A 433 18.53 14.35 10.20
CA ARG A 433 18.88 14.53 11.62
C ARG A 433 20.41 14.40 11.85
N PRO A 434 21.14 15.53 11.83
CA PRO A 434 22.59 15.57 11.66
C PRO A 434 23.43 14.55 12.44
N GLY A 435 24.24 13.79 11.70
CA GLY A 435 25.19 12.82 12.22
C GLY A 435 24.57 11.46 12.56
N PRO A 436 25.08 10.69 13.54
CA PRO A 436 24.69 9.30 13.75
C PRO A 436 23.31 9.12 14.42
N ALA A 437 22.52 10.19 14.51
CA ALA A 437 21.15 10.14 14.99
C ALA A 437 20.23 9.67 13.84
N SER A 438 18.94 9.47 14.08
CA SER A 438 18.03 8.96 13.04
C SER A 438 16.78 9.80 12.94
N ALA A 439 16.40 10.16 11.71
CA ALA A 439 15.13 10.82 11.42
C ALA A 439 13.93 9.86 11.34
N PHE A 440 14.17 8.56 11.12
CA PHE A 440 13.10 7.56 10.99
C PHE A 440 13.13 6.54 12.14
N ALA A 441 12.10 6.59 13.00
CA ALA A 441 11.96 5.71 14.17
C ALA A 441 11.32 4.36 13.80
N GLY A 442 12.15 3.36 13.48
CA GLY A 442 11.70 2.07 12.96
C GLY A 442 11.63 2.07 11.43
N ASP A 443 10.95 1.08 10.84
CA ASP A 443 10.70 1.01 9.40
C ASP A 443 9.52 1.96 9.08
N PRO A 444 9.76 3.14 8.47
CA PRO A 444 8.72 4.14 8.28
C PRO A 444 7.75 3.72 7.16
N ASN A 445 6.55 4.31 7.16
CA ASN A 445 5.55 4.07 6.13
C ASN A 445 6.11 4.31 4.71
N ASP A 446 5.56 3.59 3.73
CA ASP A 446 5.87 3.79 2.30
C ASP A 446 5.70 5.28 1.94
N PRO A 447 6.75 5.97 1.47
CA PRO A 447 6.69 7.41 1.21
C PRO A 447 5.84 7.71 -0.02
N PHE A 448 5.05 8.78 0.05
CA PHE A 448 3.96 9.03 -0.88
C PHE A 448 4.44 9.77 -2.15
N PRO A 449 4.27 9.20 -3.36
CA PRO A 449 4.84 9.78 -4.58
C PRO A 449 4.01 10.95 -5.15
N VAL A 450 4.53 12.19 -5.07
CA VAL A 450 3.91 13.40 -5.67
C VAL A 450 4.88 14.24 -6.53
N GLY A 451 4.34 14.94 -7.55
CA GLY A 451 5.10 15.92 -8.35
C GLY A 451 6.22 15.28 -9.17
N GLY A 452 7.47 15.52 -8.75
CA GLY A 452 8.70 14.89 -9.25
C GLY A 452 9.42 14.03 -8.21
N GLY A 453 8.83 13.80 -7.04
CA GLY A 453 9.50 13.26 -5.87
C GLY A 453 8.57 12.52 -4.91
N LEU A 454 8.88 12.61 -3.62
CA LEU A 454 8.16 11.94 -2.53
C LEU A 454 7.79 12.93 -1.42
N ILE A 455 6.62 12.75 -0.83
CA ILE A 455 6.30 13.22 0.53
C ILE A 455 6.66 12.11 1.53
N LEU A 456 7.17 12.50 2.68
CA LEU A 456 7.48 11.62 3.81
C LEU A 456 7.36 12.39 5.14
N SER A 457 7.39 11.64 6.24
CA SER A 457 7.33 12.17 7.61
C SER A 457 8.65 11.81 8.29
N ALA A 458 9.37 12.79 8.81
CA ALA A 458 10.72 12.59 9.35
C ALA A 458 11.00 13.50 10.55
N PHE A 459 11.73 12.96 11.52
CA PHE A 459 12.11 13.63 12.77
C PHE A 459 13.42 14.41 12.61
N GLU A 460 13.48 15.65 13.09
CA GLU A 460 14.75 16.25 13.50
C GLU A 460 14.62 17.02 14.83
N ASP A 461 15.74 17.41 15.43
CA ASP A 461 15.79 17.84 16.84
C ASP A 461 15.22 19.25 17.12
N GLU A 462 15.08 20.11 16.10
CA GLU A 462 14.52 21.48 16.24
C GLU A 462 12.99 21.54 16.08
N HIS A 463 12.40 20.74 15.18
CA HIS A 463 10.98 20.77 14.80
C HIS A 463 10.23 19.44 14.97
N GLY A 464 10.89 18.34 15.39
CA GLY A 464 10.25 17.04 15.60
C GLY A 464 9.83 16.32 14.31
N VAL A 465 8.78 15.47 14.37
CA VAL A 465 8.26 14.72 13.20
C VAL A 465 7.35 15.61 12.35
N GLU A 466 7.89 16.11 11.25
CA GLU A 466 7.20 17.07 10.38
C GLU A 466 7.01 16.56 8.95
N LEU A 467 6.36 17.38 8.12
CA LEU A 467 6.11 17.08 6.71
C LEU A 467 7.33 17.42 5.85
N TRP A 468 7.86 16.43 5.14
CA TRP A 468 9.00 16.60 4.24
C TRP A 468 8.63 16.27 2.79
N TRP A 469 9.28 16.97 1.85
CA TRP A 469 9.27 16.63 0.43
C TRP A 469 10.69 16.59 -0.13
N THR A 470 10.94 15.68 -1.07
CA THR A 470 12.23 15.58 -1.76
C THR A 470 12.11 15.13 -3.22
N ASP A 471 12.93 15.71 -4.11
CA ASP A 471 13.20 15.18 -5.47
C ASP A 471 14.30 14.10 -5.50
N GLY A 472 14.80 13.69 -4.33
CA GLY A 472 15.98 12.84 -4.18
C GLY A 472 17.28 13.59 -4.42
N THR A 473 17.37 14.83 -3.94
CA THR A 473 18.61 15.61 -3.79
C THR A 473 18.55 16.43 -2.50
N GLU A 474 19.70 16.70 -1.88
CA GLU A 474 19.77 17.50 -0.64
C GLU A 474 19.16 18.89 -0.83
N ALA A 475 19.49 19.55 -1.94
CA ALA A 475 19.00 20.89 -2.28
C ALA A 475 17.50 20.93 -2.63
N GLY A 476 16.94 19.82 -3.11
CA GLY A 476 15.51 19.63 -3.35
C GLY A 476 14.74 19.08 -2.15
N THR A 477 15.39 18.87 -1.00
CA THR A 477 14.76 18.32 0.21
C THR A 477 14.36 19.44 1.18
N MET A 478 13.05 19.62 1.35
CA MET A 478 12.42 20.70 2.10
C MET A 478 11.43 20.18 3.13
N MET A 479 11.21 20.96 4.18
CA MET A 479 10.28 20.68 5.29
C MET A 479 9.22 21.77 5.36
N ALA A 480 8.01 21.40 5.78
CA ALA A 480 7.00 22.32 6.30
C ALA A 480 6.80 22.02 7.79
N ASP A 481 7.16 22.99 8.64
CA ASP A 481 6.87 23.00 10.07
C ASP A 481 5.36 23.28 10.26
N LEU A 482 4.59 22.21 10.51
CA LEU A 482 3.14 22.27 10.71
C LEU A 482 2.79 22.48 12.20
N PHE A 483 3.59 21.95 13.13
CA PHE A 483 3.46 22.20 14.56
C PHE A 483 4.67 23.00 15.10
N PRO A 484 4.59 24.34 15.14
CA PRO A 484 5.73 25.22 15.40
C PRO A 484 6.61 24.88 16.62
N GLY A 485 7.87 24.58 16.35
CA GLY A 485 8.91 24.25 17.34
C GLY A 485 9.06 22.73 17.55
N PRO A 486 9.67 22.27 18.65
CA PRO A 486 10.10 20.87 18.81
C PRO A 486 8.94 19.90 19.15
N ALA A 487 7.71 20.26 18.82
CA ALA A 487 6.55 19.37 18.88
C ALA A 487 6.52 18.52 17.59
N SER A 488 5.44 17.79 17.30
CA SER A 488 5.41 16.96 16.10
C SER A 488 4.00 16.92 15.54
N SER A 489 3.86 17.26 14.27
CA SER A 489 2.59 17.21 13.55
C SER A 489 2.20 15.79 13.12
N ASP A 490 3.14 14.84 13.13
CA ASP A 490 2.94 13.41 12.83
C ASP A 490 2.11 13.18 11.53
N PRO A 491 2.54 13.70 10.37
CA PRO A 491 1.71 13.67 9.17
C PRO A 491 1.58 12.25 8.59
N VAL A 492 0.36 11.80 8.31
CA VAL A 492 0.03 10.45 7.81
C VAL A 492 -1.15 10.46 6.82
N ASN A 493 -1.57 9.28 6.33
CA ASN A 493 -2.75 9.08 5.47
C ASN A 493 -2.72 9.82 4.11
N PHE A 494 -1.52 10.01 3.55
CA PHE A 494 -1.33 10.65 2.25
C PHE A 494 -2.12 9.96 1.13
N SER A 495 -2.98 10.73 0.46
CA SER A 495 -3.81 10.29 -0.66
C SER A 495 -3.88 11.37 -1.72
N ARG A 496 -3.52 11.03 -2.96
CA ARG A 496 -3.69 11.94 -4.10
C ARG A 496 -5.11 11.81 -4.62
N VAL A 497 -5.77 12.95 -4.78
CA VAL A 497 -7.08 13.06 -5.41
C VAL A 497 -7.00 14.17 -6.46
N GLY A 498 -7.05 13.80 -7.73
CA GLY A 498 -6.91 14.75 -8.85
C GLY A 498 -5.61 15.58 -8.82
N GLU A 499 -5.77 16.89 -8.64
CA GLU A 499 -4.68 17.89 -8.55
C GLU A 499 -4.19 18.17 -7.13
N TRP A 500 -4.66 17.43 -6.13
CA TRP A 500 -4.34 17.64 -4.71
C TRP A 500 -3.78 16.39 -4.04
N VAL A 501 -2.95 16.57 -3.02
CA VAL A 501 -2.63 15.53 -2.02
C VAL A 501 -3.28 15.93 -0.71
N PHE A 502 -4.12 15.03 -0.20
CA PHE A 502 -4.74 15.12 1.11
C PHE A 502 -3.96 14.26 2.10
N PHE A 503 -3.85 14.72 3.34
CA PHE A 503 -3.16 14.02 4.42
C PHE A 503 -3.67 14.54 5.77
N THR A 504 -3.16 13.98 6.87
CA THR A 504 -3.61 14.33 8.22
C THR A 504 -2.42 14.61 9.12
N ALA A 505 -2.42 15.75 9.80
CA ALA A 505 -1.35 16.22 10.68
C ALA A 505 -1.98 17.01 11.85
N ASP A 506 -1.19 17.39 12.86
CA ASP A 506 -1.62 18.19 14.02
C ASP A 506 -0.93 19.57 14.02
N ASP A 507 -1.67 20.67 14.19
CA ASP A 507 -1.12 22.04 14.27
C ASP A 507 -0.79 22.52 15.71
N GLY A 508 -1.07 21.69 16.72
CA GLY A 508 -0.95 22.03 18.13
C GLY A 508 -2.07 22.90 18.70
N VAL A 509 -3.11 23.19 17.91
CA VAL A 509 -4.26 24.06 18.25
C VAL A 509 -5.59 23.32 18.13
N HIS A 510 -5.83 22.57 17.05
CA HIS A 510 -7.12 21.90 16.79
C HIS A 510 -7.06 20.36 16.86
N GLY A 511 -5.87 19.78 17.02
CA GLY A 511 -5.64 18.33 17.04
C GLY A 511 -5.33 17.81 15.64
N ARG A 512 -5.65 16.55 15.30
CA ARG A 512 -5.32 16.00 13.96
C ARG A 512 -6.39 16.34 12.92
N GLU A 513 -6.10 17.27 12.00
CA GLU A 513 -7.04 17.70 10.95
C GLU A 513 -6.73 17.12 9.56
N VAL A 514 -7.53 17.50 8.55
CA VAL A 514 -7.28 17.18 7.13
C VAL A 514 -6.63 18.37 6.41
N TRP A 515 -5.46 18.12 5.87
CA TRP A 515 -4.65 19.07 5.13
C TRP A 515 -4.68 18.76 3.63
N ALA A 516 -4.64 19.80 2.80
CA ALA A 516 -4.56 19.69 1.35
C ALA A 516 -3.37 20.48 0.79
N LEU A 517 -2.65 19.85 -0.14
CA LEU A 517 -1.52 20.43 -0.86
C LEU A 517 -1.72 20.32 -2.38
N PRO A 518 -1.65 21.41 -3.16
CA PRO A 518 -1.71 21.33 -4.61
C PRO A 518 -0.54 20.52 -5.15
N VAL A 519 -0.79 19.57 -6.05
CA VAL A 519 0.24 18.82 -6.78
C VAL A 519 1.14 19.78 -7.57
N ALA A 520 0.61 20.94 -7.97
CA ALA A 520 1.34 22.02 -8.62
C ALA A 520 2.40 22.71 -7.75
N CYS A 521 2.31 22.62 -6.41
CA CYS A 521 3.33 23.14 -5.50
C CYS A 521 4.61 22.30 -5.50
N PHE A 522 4.54 21.04 -5.90
CA PHE A 522 5.70 20.15 -5.96
C PHE A 522 6.40 20.27 -7.32
N PRO A 523 7.73 20.54 -7.36
CA PRO A 523 8.50 20.56 -8.59
C PRO A 523 8.29 19.29 -9.42
N LYS A 524 8.07 19.45 -10.72
CA LYS A 524 7.96 18.34 -11.69
C LYS A 524 9.35 17.90 -12.12
N THR A 525 9.62 16.59 -12.15
CA THR A 525 10.82 16.06 -12.79
C THR A 525 10.70 16.19 -14.31
N GLY A 526 11.73 16.76 -14.95
CA GLY A 526 11.83 16.82 -16.41
C GLY A 526 11.29 18.10 -17.06
N GLY A 527 11.92 19.25 -16.76
CA GLY A 527 11.90 20.43 -17.62
C GLY A 527 13.33 20.78 -18.03
N ARG A 528 13.58 20.91 -19.33
CA ARG A 528 14.85 21.40 -19.89
C ARG A 528 14.68 22.83 -20.40
#